data_AF-A0A956QML7-F1
#
_entry.id   AF-A0A956QML7-F1
#
_cell.length_a   1.000
_cell.length_b   1.000
_cell.length_c   1.000
_cell.angle_alpha   90.00
_cell.angle_beta   90.00
_cell.angle_gamma   90.00
#
_symmetry.space_group_name_H-M   'P 1'
#
loop_
_entity.id
_entity.type
_entity.pdbx_description
1 polymer ?
#
loop_
_entity_poly.entity_id
_entity_poly.type
_entity_poly.pdbx_seq_one_letter_code
_entity_poly.pdbx_strand_id
1 'polypeptide(L)'
;MASPPWHNHIEAFDSYDNLDDASLLIHASAYVDEPTEIGAGTQVMHFTHIRPHAVIGRHCIIGANVTIDSGVFIGNHVQVDNNVSLTGGAIVEDYVYFGPCALITPLKLMRGNAAHISSIQPSLVKQGARIGANTTIAAGFTVGRFAFVESGSVVDCHVPDFAVMQGNPIQLMGWRCECEAILPIKAIETVTECPRCGIPYVLADDCLLVKHVA
;
A
#
# COMPACT_ATOMS: atom_id res chain seq x y z
N MET A 1 -28.01 -0.97 17.22
CA MET A 1 -27.23 0.23 16.86
C MET A 1 -26.70 -0.01 15.47
N ALA A 2 -27.03 0.86 14.51
CA ALA A 2 -26.66 0.68 13.11
C ALA A 2 -25.14 0.69 12.95
N SER A 3 -24.61 -0.31 12.24
CA SER A 3 -23.20 -0.40 11.88
C SER A 3 -22.76 0.86 11.14
N PRO A 4 -21.54 1.38 11.37
CA PRO A 4 -21.09 2.58 10.70
C PRO A 4 -20.87 2.32 9.20
N PRO A 5 -21.09 3.32 8.32
CA PRO A 5 -21.25 3.18 6.87
C PRO A 5 -20.01 2.65 6.11
N TRP A 6 -18.86 2.48 6.77
CA TRP A 6 -17.66 1.89 6.21
C TRP A 6 -17.58 0.36 6.34
N HIS A 7 -18.46 -0.30 7.09
CA HIS A 7 -18.53 -1.78 7.12
C HIS A 7 -19.01 -2.39 5.79
N ASN A 8 -19.70 -1.63 4.93
CA ASN A 8 -20.22 -2.12 3.65
C ASN A 8 -19.15 -2.22 2.54
N HIS A 9 -17.90 -1.83 2.80
CA HIS A 9 -16.81 -2.03 1.84
C HIS A 9 -16.10 -3.38 1.98
N ILE A 10 -16.34 -4.12 3.08
CA ILE A 10 -15.79 -5.48 3.27
C ILE A 10 -16.73 -6.53 2.67
N GLU A 11 -18.05 -6.30 2.59
CA GLU A 11 -18.95 -7.22 1.86
C GLU A 11 -18.70 -7.26 0.35
N ALA A 12 -17.99 -6.25 -0.20
CA ALA A 12 -17.49 -6.34 -1.57
C ALA A 12 -16.38 -7.40 -1.72
N PHE A 13 -15.63 -7.75 -0.66
CA PHE A 13 -14.56 -8.75 -0.73
C PHE A 13 -15.09 -10.19 -0.90
N ASP A 14 -16.20 -10.55 -0.25
CA ASP A 14 -16.77 -11.92 -0.30
C ASP A 14 -17.53 -12.21 -1.61
N SER A 15 -17.79 -11.19 -2.45
CA SER A 15 -18.44 -11.39 -3.75
C SER A 15 -17.51 -11.82 -4.88
N TYR A 16 -16.23 -12.04 -4.57
CA TYR A 16 -15.16 -12.32 -5.55
C TYR A 16 -14.52 -13.72 -5.38
N ASP A 17 -15.17 -14.66 -4.70
CA ASP A 17 -14.69 -16.04 -4.55
C ASP A 17 -14.88 -16.92 -5.82
N ASN A 18 -15.16 -16.32 -6.98
CA ASN A 18 -15.25 -17.00 -8.29
C ASN A 18 -14.36 -16.33 -9.36
N LEU A 19 -13.13 -15.96 -8.98
CA LEU A 19 -12.25 -15.15 -9.82
C LEU A 19 -11.27 -15.93 -10.72
N ASP A 20 -11.29 -17.26 -10.70
CA ASP A 20 -10.41 -18.08 -11.56
C ASP A 20 -10.67 -17.89 -13.06
N ASP A 21 -11.75 -17.20 -13.44
CA ASP A 21 -12.17 -16.92 -14.83
C ASP A 21 -12.35 -15.42 -15.13
N ALA A 22 -11.91 -14.52 -14.24
CA ALA A 22 -12.14 -13.09 -14.43
C ALA A 22 -11.25 -12.50 -15.53
N SER A 23 -11.89 -11.90 -16.54
CA SER A 23 -11.19 -11.25 -17.65
C SER A 23 -10.46 -9.99 -17.19
N LEU A 24 -9.27 -9.76 -17.77
CA LEU A 24 -8.57 -8.48 -17.70
C LEU A 24 -9.44 -7.40 -18.35
N LEU A 25 -9.72 -6.31 -17.63
CA LEU A 25 -10.50 -5.18 -18.13
C LEU A 25 -9.62 -3.95 -18.23
N ILE A 26 -9.42 -3.43 -19.42
CA ILE A 26 -8.68 -2.18 -19.65
C ILE A 26 -9.65 -1.20 -20.32
N HIS A 27 -9.92 -0.07 -19.66
CA HIS A 27 -10.78 0.95 -20.22
C HIS A 27 -10.15 1.53 -21.50
N ALA A 28 -10.96 1.83 -22.52
CA ALA A 28 -10.48 2.30 -23.82
C ALA A 28 -9.70 3.62 -23.79
N SER A 29 -9.84 4.40 -22.71
CA SER A 29 -9.07 5.63 -22.49
C SER A 29 -7.81 5.44 -21.65
N ALA A 30 -7.55 4.23 -21.15
CA ALA A 30 -6.26 3.90 -20.55
C ALA A 30 -5.23 3.65 -21.65
N TYR A 31 -3.97 3.96 -21.36
CA TYR A 31 -2.86 3.74 -22.27
C TYR A 31 -1.84 2.83 -21.59
N VAL A 32 -1.57 1.68 -22.21
CA VAL A 32 -0.62 0.68 -21.72
C VAL A 32 0.47 0.55 -22.75
N ASP A 33 1.68 0.97 -22.38
CA ASP A 33 2.86 0.82 -23.21
C ASP A 33 3.41 -0.60 -23.12
N GLU A 34 3.90 -1.13 -24.24
CA GLU A 34 4.53 -2.44 -24.31
C GLU A 34 6.07 -2.35 -24.20
N PRO A 35 6.75 -3.37 -23.61
CA PRO A 35 6.18 -4.59 -23.06
C PRO A 35 5.67 -4.39 -21.63
N THR A 36 4.45 -4.83 -21.30
CA THR A 36 3.91 -4.81 -19.93
C THR A 36 3.20 -6.12 -19.60
N GLU A 37 3.28 -6.56 -18.34
CA GLU A 37 2.57 -7.75 -17.87
C GLU A 37 1.43 -7.36 -16.92
N ILE A 38 0.20 -7.79 -17.22
CA ILE A 38 -0.97 -7.55 -16.37
C ILE A 38 -1.71 -8.87 -16.15
N GLY A 39 -1.87 -9.26 -14.89
CA GLY A 39 -2.51 -10.50 -14.49
C GLY A 39 -4.02 -10.52 -14.72
N ALA A 40 -4.58 -11.73 -14.76
CA ALA A 40 -6.01 -11.97 -14.92
C ALA A 40 -6.86 -11.30 -13.82
N GLY A 41 -8.08 -10.92 -14.18
CA GLY A 41 -9.04 -10.24 -13.30
C GLY A 41 -8.64 -8.84 -12.84
N THR A 42 -7.50 -8.31 -13.28
CA THR A 42 -7.11 -6.93 -13.01
C THR A 42 -7.95 -5.97 -13.85
N GLN A 43 -8.34 -4.85 -13.25
CA GLN A 43 -9.14 -3.82 -13.89
C GLN A 43 -8.37 -2.50 -13.93
N VAL A 44 -8.28 -1.89 -15.11
CA VAL A 44 -7.60 -0.61 -15.35
C VAL A 44 -8.64 0.41 -15.82
N MET A 45 -8.82 1.45 -15.02
CA MET A 45 -9.83 2.48 -15.25
C MET A 45 -9.33 3.60 -16.16
N HIS A 46 -10.18 4.62 -16.35
CA HIS A 46 -10.02 5.70 -17.31
C HIS A 46 -8.73 6.49 -17.16
N PHE A 47 -8.12 6.89 -18.28
CA PHE A 47 -6.99 7.83 -18.34
C PHE A 47 -5.74 7.41 -17.56
N THR A 48 -5.66 6.13 -17.22
CA THR A 48 -4.48 5.55 -16.56
C THR A 48 -3.39 5.29 -17.58
N HIS A 49 -2.16 5.62 -17.23
CA HIS A 49 -0.99 5.37 -18.05
C HIS A 49 -0.08 4.35 -17.35
N ILE A 50 0.09 3.19 -17.98
CA ILE A 50 1.02 2.14 -17.56
C ILE A 50 2.20 2.15 -18.53
N ARG A 51 3.39 2.44 -18.01
CA ARG A 51 4.62 2.56 -18.80
C ARG A 51 5.30 1.20 -19.02
N PRO A 52 6.20 1.06 -20.01
CA PRO A 52 6.80 -0.22 -20.33
C PRO A 52 7.55 -0.83 -19.15
N HIS A 53 7.63 -2.15 -19.14
CA HIS A 53 8.28 -3.00 -18.14
C HIS A 53 7.61 -3.00 -16.77
N ALA A 54 6.40 -2.43 -16.64
CA ALA A 54 5.60 -2.63 -15.46
C ALA A 54 5.09 -4.08 -15.38
N VAL A 55 4.99 -4.60 -14.16
CA VAL A 55 4.42 -5.93 -13.89
C VAL A 55 3.32 -5.75 -12.85
N ILE A 56 2.11 -6.14 -13.20
CA ILE A 56 0.92 -6.04 -12.34
C ILE A 56 0.33 -7.43 -12.17
N GLY A 57 0.14 -7.85 -10.93
CA GLY A 57 -0.44 -9.15 -10.59
C GLY A 57 -1.92 -9.27 -10.94
N ARG A 58 -2.55 -10.28 -10.34
CA ARG A 58 -3.94 -10.65 -10.58
C ARG A 58 -4.89 -9.90 -9.64
N HIS A 59 -6.12 -9.72 -10.10
CA HIS A 59 -7.22 -9.17 -9.30
C HIS A 59 -6.92 -7.79 -8.68
N CYS A 60 -6.12 -6.99 -9.37
CA CYS A 60 -5.84 -5.62 -8.96
C CYS A 60 -6.93 -4.67 -9.47
N ILE A 61 -7.14 -3.59 -8.73
CA ILE A 61 -7.99 -2.49 -9.18
C ILE A 61 -7.10 -1.26 -9.33
N ILE A 62 -6.93 -0.81 -10.57
CA ILE A 62 -6.17 0.39 -10.90
C ILE A 62 -7.16 1.49 -11.29
N GLY A 63 -7.31 2.46 -10.39
CA GLY A 63 -8.22 3.60 -10.50
C GLY A 63 -7.93 4.49 -11.69
N ALA A 64 -8.73 5.54 -11.85
CA ALA A 64 -8.63 6.48 -12.95
C ALA A 64 -7.49 7.48 -12.74
N ASN A 65 -6.88 7.91 -13.85
CA ASN A 65 -5.77 8.87 -13.86
C ASN A 65 -4.58 8.41 -12.98
N VAL A 66 -4.35 7.10 -12.93
CA VAL A 66 -3.20 6.52 -12.24
C VAL A 66 -2.00 6.55 -13.18
N THR A 67 -0.81 6.81 -12.64
CA THR A 67 0.45 6.63 -13.36
C THR A 67 1.24 5.48 -12.74
N ILE A 68 1.57 4.48 -13.55
CA ILE A 68 2.47 3.38 -13.19
C ILE A 68 3.72 3.50 -14.04
N ASP A 69 4.84 3.86 -13.40
CA ASP A 69 6.10 4.11 -14.07
C ASP A 69 6.80 2.82 -14.54
N SER A 70 7.80 2.98 -15.39
CA SER A 70 8.56 1.85 -15.93
C SER A 70 9.26 1.07 -14.82
N GLY A 71 9.16 -0.27 -14.89
CA GLY A 71 9.80 -1.18 -13.93
C GLY A 71 9.12 -1.24 -12.55
N VAL A 72 7.93 -0.62 -12.38
CA VAL A 72 7.13 -0.81 -11.16
C VAL A 72 6.59 -2.24 -11.11
N PHE A 73 6.70 -2.86 -9.94
CA PHE A 73 6.13 -4.16 -9.66
C PHE A 73 4.94 -4.02 -8.71
N ILE A 74 3.81 -4.62 -9.07
CA ILE A 74 2.60 -4.69 -8.25
C ILE A 74 2.20 -6.14 -8.11
N GLY A 75 2.02 -6.60 -6.87
CA GLY A 75 1.54 -7.93 -6.53
C GLY A 75 0.06 -8.15 -6.87
N ASN A 76 -0.55 -9.10 -6.20
CA ASN A 76 -1.94 -9.50 -6.40
C ASN A 76 -2.89 -8.80 -5.41
N HIS A 77 -4.16 -8.65 -5.81
CA HIS A 77 -5.21 -8.06 -4.98
C HIS A 77 -4.87 -6.63 -4.49
N VAL A 78 -4.03 -5.91 -5.22
CA VAL A 78 -3.66 -4.53 -4.89
C VAL A 78 -4.75 -3.59 -5.38
N GLN A 79 -5.10 -2.62 -4.56
CA GLN A 79 -6.06 -1.57 -4.89
C GLN A 79 -5.33 -0.23 -4.93
N VAL A 80 -5.38 0.41 -6.09
CA VAL A 80 -4.80 1.73 -6.35
C VAL A 80 -5.94 2.67 -6.70
N ASP A 81 -6.29 3.58 -5.81
CA ASP A 81 -7.38 4.52 -6.04
C ASP A 81 -6.96 5.64 -7.03
N ASN A 82 -7.90 6.51 -7.37
CA ASN A 82 -7.73 7.52 -8.42
C ASN A 82 -6.58 8.49 -8.14
N ASN A 83 -5.94 8.97 -9.21
CA ASN A 83 -4.85 9.97 -9.17
C ASN A 83 -3.59 9.53 -8.41
N VAL A 84 -3.40 8.22 -8.20
CA VAL A 84 -2.18 7.71 -7.58
C VAL A 84 -1.03 7.69 -8.59
N SER A 85 0.19 8.02 -8.13
CA SER A 85 1.41 7.91 -8.94
C SER A 85 2.42 6.97 -8.27
N LEU A 86 2.65 5.82 -8.90
CA LEU A 86 3.67 4.84 -8.50
C LEU A 86 4.89 5.01 -9.41
N THR A 87 6.00 5.47 -8.85
CA THR A 87 7.18 5.85 -9.63
C THR A 87 8.47 5.27 -9.07
N GLY A 88 9.59 5.43 -9.80
CA GLY A 88 10.92 5.08 -9.29
C GLY A 88 11.17 3.59 -9.11
N GLY A 89 10.50 2.75 -9.90
CA GLY A 89 10.62 1.28 -9.79
C GLY A 89 10.05 0.72 -8.49
N ALA A 90 9.04 1.37 -7.91
CA ALA A 90 8.39 0.92 -6.68
C ALA A 90 8.00 -0.56 -6.74
N ILE A 91 8.15 -1.25 -5.61
CA ILE A 91 7.76 -2.64 -5.41
C ILE A 91 6.59 -2.65 -4.44
N VAL A 92 5.45 -3.16 -4.88
CA VAL A 92 4.22 -3.23 -4.10
C VAL A 92 3.84 -4.71 -3.95
N GLU A 93 3.85 -5.20 -2.71
CA GLU A 93 3.43 -6.57 -2.38
C GLU A 93 1.89 -6.72 -2.39
N ASP A 94 1.41 -7.93 -2.17
CA ASP A 94 0.00 -8.29 -2.26
C ASP A 94 -0.89 -7.55 -1.25
N TYR A 95 -2.18 -7.38 -1.58
CA TYR A 95 -3.20 -6.80 -0.69
C TYR A 95 -2.91 -5.37 -0.20
N VAL A 96 -2.01 -4.65 -0.85
CA VAL A 96 -1.75 -3.23 -0.55
C VAL A 96 -2.91 -2.36 -1.04
N TYR A 97 -3.23 -1.33 -0.27
CA TYR A 97 -4.19 -0.29 -0.65
C TYR A 97 -3.50 1.07 -0.72
N PHE A 98 -3.67 1.78 -1.84
CA PHE A 98 -3.34 3.19 -1.98
C PHE A 98 -4.60 4.03 -2.07
N GLY A 99 -4.77 4.94 -1.11
CA GLY A 99 -5.83 5.94 -1.12
C GLY A 99 -5.65 6.97 -2.23
N PRO A 100 -6.73 7.71 -2.56
CA PRO A 100 -6.74 8.60 -3.71
C PRO A 100 -5.68 9.70 -3.55
N CYS A 101 -5.05 10.06 -4.67
CA CYS A 101 -3.98 11.05 -4.74
C CYS A 101 -2.71 10.73 -3.92
N ALA A 102 -2.51 9.48 -3.47
CA ALA A 102 -1.23 9.09 -2.87
C ALA A 102 -0.12 9.05 -3.94
N LEU A 103 1.13 9.31 -3.55
CA LEU A 103 2.25 9.29 -4.49
C LEU A 103 3.53 8.71 -3.86
N ILE A 104 4.30 7.99 -4.66
CA ILE A 104 5.69 7.64 -4.38
C ILE A 104 6.57 8.53 -5.23
N THR A 105 7.51 9.26 -4.65
CA THR A 105 8.40 10.14 -5.42
C THR A 105 9.44 9.30 -6.20
N PRO A 106 9.83 9.72 -7.41
CA PRO A 106 10.73 8.90 -8.26
C PRO A 106 12.18 8.94 -7.79
N LEU A 107 12.55 10.03 -7.11
CA LEU A 107 13.90 10.30 -6.64
C LEU A 107 13.83 10.93 -5.26
N LYS A 108 14.88 10.71 -4.49
CA LYS A 108 15.09 11.36 -3.21
C LYS A 108 15.78 12.70 -3.46
N LEU A 109 15.06 13.80 -3.29
CA LEU A 109 15.66 15.13 -3.34
C LEU A 109 16.40 15.39 -2.04
N MET A 110 17.71 15.19 -2.04
CA MET A 110 18.57 15.53 -0.90
C MET A 110 18.75 17.05 -0.85
N ARG A 111 18.43 17.68 0.28
CA ARG A 111 18.72 19.10 0.51
C ARG A 111 20.24 19.34 0.40
N GLY A 112 20.66 20.32 -0.40
CA GLY A 112 22.00 20.91 -0.32
C GLY A 112 23.04 20.48 -1.36
N ASN A 113 22.71 19.69 -2.37
CA ASN A 113 23.60 19.51 -3.53
C ASN A 113 22.82 19.07 -4.77
N ALA A 114 22.61 19.99 -5.72
CA ALA A 114 21.96 19.71 -7.01
C ALA A 114 22.71 18.69 -7.89
N ALA A 115 23.91 18.26 -7.47
CA ALA A 115 24.81 17.37 -8.20
C ALA A 115 24.66 15.88 -7.84
N HIS A 116 23.87 15.52 -6.82
CA HIS A 116 23.64 14.13 -6.45
C HIS A 116 22.17 13.77 -6.64
N ILE A 117 21.77 13.59 -7.91
CA ILE A 117 20.68 12.66 -8.20
C ILE A 117 21.20 11.31 -7.72
N SER A 118 20.78 10.90 -6.52
CA SER A 118 21.06 9.55 -6.03
C SER A 118 20.50 8.57 -7.05
N SER A 119 21.18 7.44 -7.25
CA SER A 119 20.61 6.30 -7.98
C SER A 119 19.16 6.07 -7.54
N ILE A 120 18.27 5.78 -8.49
CA ILE A 120 16.89 5.41 -8.20
C ILE A 120 16.91 4.33 -7.11
N GLN A 121 16.33 4.64 -5.94
CA GLN A 121 16.16 3.68 -4.87
C GLN A 121 14.67 3.32 -4.83
N PRO A 122 14.31 2.09 -5.24
CA PRO A 122 12.91 1.70 -5.26
C PRO A 122 12.36 1.68 -3.84
N SER A 123 11.18 2.27 -3.66
CA SER A 123 10.42 2.13 -2.42
C SER A 123 9.73 0.77 -2.40
N LEU A 124 9.65 0.16 -1.22
CA LEU A 124 8.98 -1.14 -1.01
C LEU A 124 7.74 -0.93 -0.14
N VAL A 125 6.57 -1.31 -0.63
CA VAL A 125 5.33 -1.30 0.15
C VAL A 125 4.90 -2.75 0.39
N LYS A 126 5.01 -3.20 1.63
CA LYS A 126 4.84 -4.61 1.99
C LYS A 126 3.37 -5.00 2.16
N GLN A 127 3.14 -6.30 2.20
CA GLN A 127 1.83 -6.94 2.12
C GLN A 127 0.83 -6.34 3.12
N GLY A 128 -0.38 -6.05 2.65
CA GLY A 128 -1.49 -5.55 3.47
C GLY A 128 -1.33 -4.12 4.00
N ALA A 129 -0.25 -3.41 3.62
CA ALA A 129 -0.09 -2.01 3.99
C ALA A 129 -1.22 -1.16 3.39
N ARG A 130 -1.65 -0.15 4.15
CA ARG A 130 -2.68 0.80 3.71
C ARG A 130 -2.09 2.21 3.73
N ILE A 131 -2.05 2.84 2.57
CA ILE A 131 -1.57 4.20 2.37
C ILE A 131 -2.79 5.11 2.27
N GLY A 132 -2.90 6.08 3.17
CA GLY A 132 -3.99 7.04 3.21
C GLY A 132 -4.04 7.97 2.00
N ALA A 133 -5.16 8.67 1.85
CA ALA A 133 -5.38 9.61 0.76
C ALA A 133 -4.37 10.76 0.84
N ASN A 134 -3.89 11.23 -0.32
CA ASN A 134 -2.96 12.37 -0.42
C ASN A 134 -1.66 12.20 0.40
N THR A 135 -1.26 10.96 0.66
CA THR A 135 0.02 10.64 1.33
C THR A 135 1.17 10.70 0.34
N THR A 136 2.29 11.28 0.76
CA THR A 136 3.53 11.30 -0.02
C THR A 136 4.56 10.36 0.58
N ILE A 137 5.07 9.42 -0.21
CA ILE A 137 6.17 8.53 0.18
C ILE A 137 7.43 8.97 -0.54
N ALA A 138 8.43 9.42 0.20
CA ALA A 138 9.72 9.75 -0.39
C ALA A 138 10.44 8.47 -0.88
N ALA A 139 11.17 8.60 -1.98
CA ALA A 139 11.89 7.48 -2.61
C ALA A 139 12.87 6.79 -1.64
N GLY A 140 12.94 5.46 -1.74
CA GLY A 140 13.90 4.63 -1.02
C GLY A 140 13.47 4.21 0.39
N PHE A 141 12.24 4.50 0.80
CA PHE A 141 11.69 4.03 2.08
C PHE A 141 10.81 2.80 1.92
N THR A 142 10.74 2.04 3.01
CA THR A 142 9.92 0.83 3.10
C THR A 142 8.69 1.11 3.96
N VAL A 143 7.52 0.70 3.50
CA VAL A 143 6.31 0.63 4.32
C VAL A 143 6.07 -0.81 4.76
N GLY A 144 6.02 -1.02 6.07
CA GLY A 144 5.88 -2.31 6.71
C GLY A 144 4.58 -3.05 6.39
N ARG A 145 4.58 -4.37 6.64
CA ARG A 145 3.40 -5.23 6.47
C ARG A 145 2.28 -4.74 7.34
N PHE A 146 1.06 -4.69 6.80
CA PHE A 146 -0.13 -4.22 7.51
C PHE A 146 0.03 -2.85 8.18
N ALA A 147 1.03 -2.05 7.84
CA ALA A 147 1.16 -0.70 8.36
C ALA A 147 0.03 0.19 7.82
N PHE A 148 -0.35 1.21 8.58
CA PHE A 148 -1.26 2.26 8.16
C PHE A 148 -0.54 3.58 8.15
N VAL A 149 -0.48 4.23 6.99
CA VAL A 149 -0.06 5.62 6.90
C VAL A 149 -1.31 6.46 6.73
N GLU A 150 -1.62 7.32 7.70
CA GLU A 150 -2.82 8.16 7.63
C GLU A 150 -2.76 9.19 6.50
N SER A 151 -3.94 9.62 6.05
CA SER A 151 -4.10 10.56 4.95
C SER A 151 -3.35 11.88 5.19
N GLY A 152 -2.74 12.41 4.14
CA GLY A 152 -1.99 13.68 4.17
C GLY A 152 -0.62 13.59 4.84
N SER A 153 -0.13 12.39 5.15
CA SER A 153 1.18 12.20 5.78
C SER A 153 2.33 12.24 4.77
N VAL A 154 3.54 12.53 5.24
CA VAL A 154 4.77 12.49 4.44
C VAL A 154 5.73 11.47 5.02
N VAL A 155 5.89 10.32 4.34
CA VAL A 155 6.81 9.26 4.75
C VAL A 155 8.24 9.63 4.34
N ASP A 156 9.04 10.00 5.34
CA ASP A 156 10.46 10.34 5.22
C ASP A 156 11.37 9.39 6.05
N CYS A 157 10.85 8.23 6.44
CA CYS A 157 11.54 7.16 7.16
C CYS A 157 10.96 5.78 6.80
N HIS A 158 11.63 4.69 7.19
CA HIS A 158 11.05 3.35 7.09
C HIS A 158 9.90 3.21 8.10
N VAL A 159 8.73 2.76 7.64
CA VAL A 159 7.56 2.52 8.50
C VAL A 159 7.59 1.06 8.97
N PRO A 160 7.56 0.80 10.29
CA PRO A 160 7.55 -0.56 10.83
C PRO A 160 6.31 -1.37 10.42
N ASP A 161 6.42 -2.70 10.44
CA ASP A 161 5.27 -3.59 10.26
C ASP A 161 4.21 -3.29 11.35
N PHE A 162 2.93 -3.23 10.96
CA PHE A 162 1.76 -2.94 11.82
C PHE A 162 1.68 -1.53 12.42
N ALA A 163 2.65 -0.65 12.14
CA ALA A 163 2.65 0.70 12.66
C ALA A 163 1.47 1.51 12.09
N VAL A 164 0.88 2.36 12.93
CA VAL A 164 -0.01 3.44 12.52
C VAL A 164 0.80 4.73 12.58
N MET A 165 0.98 5.37 11.44
CA MET A 165 1.84 6.54 11.27
C MET A 165 1.04 7.73 10.74
N GLN A 166 1.28 8.94 11.25
CA GLN A 166 0.58 10.15 10.81
C GLN A 166 1.51 11.38 10.80
N GLY A 167 1.30 12.30 9.86
CA GLY A 167 1.82 13.67 9.92
C GLY A 167 2.94 14.00 8.94
N ASN A 168 3.46 15.23 9.07
CA ASN A 168 4.60 15.77 8.33
C ASN A 168 5.41 16.70 9.25
N PRO A 169 6.54 16.26 9.84
CA PRO A 169 7.15 14.92 9.66
C PRO A 169 6.28 13.82 10.25
N ILE A 170 6.42 12.61 9.73
CA ILE A 170 5.58 11.48 10.13
C ILE A 170 5.96 10.97 11.52
N GLN A 171 4.97 10.61 12.33
CA GLN A 171 5.14 10.12 13.70
C GLN A 171 4.36 8.83 13.93
N LEU A 172 4.89 7.96 14.80
CA LEU A 172 4.22 6.74 15.24
C LEU A 172 3.07 7.11 16.19
N MET A 173 1.85 6.76 15.81
CA MET A 173 0.63 6.98 16.60
C MET A 173 0.25 5.75 17.41
N GLY A 174 0.66 4.57 16.97
CA GLY A 174 0.37 3.31 17.64
C GLY A 174 0.50 2.13 16.70
N TRP A 175 -0.24 1.08 16.99
CA TRP A 175 -0.14 -0.20 16.30
C TRP A 175 -1.52 -0.72 15.95
N ARG A 176 -1.63 -1.45 14.85
CA ARG A 176 -2.89 -2.09 14.44
C ARG A 176 -2.69 -3.54 14.06
N CYS A 177 -3.76 -4.31 14.20
CA CYS A 177 -3.83 -5.71 13.78
C CYS A 177 -4.02 -5.83 12.26
N GLU A 178 -3.81 -7.03 11.72
CA GLU A 178 -4.19 -7.43 10.36
C GLU A 178 -5.68 -7.18 10.08
N CYS A 179 -6.55 -7.39 11.08
CA CYS A 179 -7.99 -7.09 10.98
C CYS A 179 -8.32 -5.60 11.15
N GLU A 180 -7.33 -4.72 11.08
CA GLU A 180 -7.39 -3.26 11.16
C GLU A 180 -7.78 -2.67 12.53
N ALA A 181 -8.03 -3.51 13.54
CA ALA A 181 -8.30 -3.03 14.89
C ALA A 181 -7.03 -2.43 15.52
N ILE A 182 -7.18 -1.27 16.18
CA ILE A 182 -6.10 -0.66 16.96
C ILE A 182 -5.73 -1.56 18.13
N LEU A 183 -4.44 -1.77 18.32
CA LEU A 183 -3.90 -2.63 19.37
C LEU A 183 -3.60 -1.80 20.62
N PRO A 184 -4.13 -2.17 21.79
CA PRO A 184 -3.90 -1.46 23.05
C PRO A 184 -2.54 -1.83 23.66
N ILE A 185 -1.45 -1.59 22.94
CA ILE A 185 -0.10 -1.94 23.39
C ILE A 185 0.34 -0.97 24.49
N LYS A 186 0.70 -1.53 25.65
CA LYS A 186 1.03 -0.75 26.85
C LYS A 186 2.54 -0.67 27.12
N ALA A 187 3.30 -1.70 26.74
CA ALA A 187 4.72 -1.78 26.99
C ALA A 187 5.43 -2.71 25.99
N ILE A 188 6.72 -2.48 25.80
CA ILE A 188 7.62 -3.38 25.07
C ILE A 188 7.63 -4.76 25.77
N GLU A 189 7.80 -5.84 25.01
CA GLU A 189 7.81 -7.24 25.47
C GLU A 189 6.50 -7.77 26.07
N THR A 190 5.41 -6.99 26.06
CA THR A 190 4.10 -7.49 26.50
C THR A 190 3.30 -8.09 25.33
N VAL A 191 2.84 -9.33 25.51
CA VAL A 191 1.88 -9.95 24.59
C VAL A 191 0.56 -9.21 24.71
N THR A 192 0.07 -8.69 23.59
CA THR A 192 -1.22 -8.02 23.49
C THR A 192 -2.10 -8.74 22.48
N GLU A 193 -3.27 -9.21 22.91
CA GLU A 193 -4.26 -9.79 22.02
C GLU A 193 -5.07 -8.71 21.32
N CYS A 194 -5.35 -8.92 20.04
CA CYS A 194 -6.26 -8.05 19.31
C CYS A 194 -7.67 -8.12 19.92
N PRO A 195 -8.30 -6.99 20.27
CA PRO A 195 -9.64 -6.99 20.87
C PRO A 195 -10.74 -7.45 19.91
N ARG A 196 -10.46 -7.54 18.60
CA ARG A 196 -11.43 -7.94 17.57
C ARG A 196 -11.29 -9.41 17.17
N CYS A 197 -10.08 -9.86 16.84
CA CYS A 197 -9.85 -11.21 16.30
C CYS A 197 -9.10 -12.14 17.26
N GLY A 198 -8.61 -11.65 18.40
CA GLY A 198 -7.90 -12.47 19.39
C GLY A 198 -6.47 -12.86 19.02
N ILE A 199 -5.95 -12.46 17.85
CA ILE A 199 -4.56 -12.77 17.45
C ILE A 199 -3.59 -12.08 18.42
N PRO A 200 -2.60 -12.81 18.99
CA PRO A 200 -1.62 -12.23 19.89
C PRO A 200 -0.44 -11.60 19.14
N TYR A 201 -0.09 -10.40 19.58
CA TYR A 201 1.05 -9.61 19.07
C TYR A 201 2.06 -9.35 20.18
N VAL A 202 3.33 -9.24 19.82
CA VAL A 202 4.41 -8.85 20.73
C VAL A 202 5.17 -7.69 20.11
N LEU A 203 5.31 -6.61 20.87
CA LEU A 203 6.21 -5.52 20.50
C LEU A 203 7.64 -5.88 20.95
N ALA A 204 8.52 -6.10 19.99
CA ALA A 204 9.95 -6.36 20.23
C ALA A 204 10.75 -5.17 19.68
N ASP A 205 11.48 -4.49 20.56
CA ASP A 205 12.15 -3.21 20.26
C ASP A 205 11.16 -2.17 19.69
N ASP A 206 11.29 -1.87 18.39
CA ASP A 206 10.46 -0.91 17.64
C ASP A 206 9.65 -1.59 16.52
N CYS A 207 9.46 -2.91 16.59
CA CYS A 207 8.74 -3.68 15.58
C CYS A 207 7.70 -4.60 16.21
N LEU A 208 6.49 -4.59 15.65
CA LEU A 208 5.46 -5.52 16.08
C LEU A 208 5.62 -6.86 15.36
N LEU A 209 5.70 -7.93 16.14
CA LEU A 209 5.78 -9.30 15.65
C LEU A 209 4.47 -10.03 15.95
N VAL A 210 3.93 -10.73 14.94
CA VAL A 210 2.82 -11.67 15.15
C VAL A 210 3.37 -12.88 15.88
N LYS A 211 2.75 -13.23 17.01
CA LYS A 211 3.08 -14.50 17.67
C LYS A 211 2.13 -15.55 17.14
N HIS A 212 2.57 -16.35 16.17
CA HIS A 212 1.83 -17.56 15.82
C HIS A 212 1.77 -18.47 17.05
N VAL A 213 0.57 -18.65 17.60
CA VAL A 213 0.32 -19.68 18.60
C VAL A 213 0.44 -21.01 17.86
N ALA A 214 1.42 -21.82 18.24
CA ALA A 214 1.62 -23.17 17.73
C ALA A 214 0.45 -24.09 18.07
#